data_AF-A0A0D6LGU6-F1
#
_entry.id   AF-A0A0D6LGU6-F1
#
_cell.length_a   1.000
_cell.length_b   1.000
_cell.length_c   1.000
_cell.angle_alpha   90.00
_cell.angle_beta   90.00
_cell.angle_gamma   90.00
#
_symmetry.space_group_name_H-M   'P 1'
#
loop_
_entity.id
_entity.type
_entity.pdbx_description
1 polymer ?
#
loop_
_entity_poly.entity_id
_entity_poly.type
_entity_poly.pdbx_seq_one_letter_code
_entity_poly.pdbx_strand_id
1 'polypeptide(L)'
;MSSQDFHGELADGGEFEIVFVSFDRSEGDLKKYMEECHGDWYCIPFGSPKIQELATRYSVSGIPALVIIKGDGKEITKNGRNDVQV
;
A
#
# COMPACT_ATOMS: atom_id res chain seq x y z
N MET A 1 10.26 4.12 -12.08
CA MET A 1 10.69 3.29 -10.93
C MET A 1 9.80 2.08 -10.83
N SER A 2 10.35 0.91 -10.55
CA SER A 2 9.55 -0.25 -10.15
C SER A 2 9.13 -0.11 -8.68
N SER A 3 8.09 -0.82 -8.24
CA SER A 3 7.66 -0.80 -6.84
C SER A 3 8.76 -1.28 -5.89
N GLN A 4 9.62 -2.20 -6.34
CA GLN A 4 10.75 -2.69 -5.55
C GLN A 4 11.79 -1.58 -5.33
N ASP A 5 12.08 -0.79 -6.35
CA ASP A 5 13.00 0.36 -6.23
C ASP A 5 12.45 1.41 -5.26
N PHE A 6 11.13 1.68 -5.31
CA PHE A 6 10.48 2.65 -4.42
C PHE A 6 10.55 2.26 -2.93
N HIS A 7 10.46 0.97 -2.62
CA HIS A 7 10.62 0.49 -1.24
C HIS A 7 12.07 0.50 -0.79
N GLY A 8 12.99 0.04 -1.63
CA GLY A 8 14.42 0.04 -1.31
C GLY A 8 14.95 1.43 -0.96
N GLU A 9 14.55 2.47 -1.70
CA GLU A 9 14.97 3.85 -1.43
C GLU A 9 14.39 4.43 -0.12
N LEU A 10 13.22 3.96 0.32
CA LEU A 10 12.53 4.48 1.51
C LEU A 10 12.79 3.66 2.78
N ALA A 11 13.01 2.36 2.64
CA ALA A 11 13.16 1.42 3.76
C ALA A 11 14.57 1.42 4.36
N ASP A 12 15.60 1.88 3.63
CA ASP A 12 17.00 1.85 4.07
C ASP A 12 17.29 2.73 5.33
N GLY A 13 16.36 3.63 5.68
CA GLY A 13 16.41 4.43 6.92
C GLY A 13 15.63 3.84 8.11
N GLY A 14 14.79 2.83 7.91
CA GLY A 14 13.91 2.25 8.94
C GLY A 14 12.78 3.15 9.44
N GLU A 15 12.61 4.34 8.85
CA GLU A 15 11.59 5.33 9.27
C GLU A 15 10.29 5.25 8.44
N PHE A 16 10.27 4.41 7.41
CA PHE A 16 9.14 4.28 6.49
C PHE A 16 8.88 2.82 6.12
N GLU A 17 7.61 2.45 5.99
CA GLU A 17 7.18 1.11 5.60
C GLU A 17 6.00 1.19 4.64
N ILE A 18 5.89 0.23 3.73
CA ILE A 18 4.76 0.14 2.81
C ILE A 18 3.92 -1.09 3.15
N VAL A 19 2.63 -0.84 3.37
CA VAL A 19 1.64 -1.90 3.59
C VAL A 19 0.68 -1.93 2.42
N PHE A 20 0.70 -3.03 1.68
CA PHE A 20 -0.24 -3.29 0.59
C PHE A 20 -1.62 -3.67 1.13
N VAL A 21 -2.62 -2.92 0.68
CA VAL A 21 -4.03 -3.18 0.97
C VAL A 21 -4.69 -3.70 -0.30
N SER A 22 -4.75 -5.02 -0.43
CA SER A 22 -5.29 -5.68 -1.61
C SER A 22 -6.81 -5.54 -1.71
N PHE A 23 -7.29 -5.27 -2.92
CA PHE A 23 -8.70 -5.35 -3.33
C PHE A 23 -8.92 -6.51 -4.32
N ASP A 24 -7.99 -7.46 -4.36
CA ASP A 24 -8.09 -8.64 -5.21
C ASP A 24 -9.29 -9.51 -4.80
N ARG A 25 -9.74 -10.35 -5.74
CA ARG A 25 -10.95 -11.17 -5.54
C ARG A 25 -10.67 -12.52 -4.90
N SER A 26 -9.40 -12.89 -4.78
CA SER A 26 -8.97 -14.13 -4.14
C SER A 26 -7.61 -13.99 -3.46
N GLU A 27 -7.35 -14.86 -2.49
CA GLU A 27 -6.03 -14.94 -1.83
C GLU A 27 -4.92 -15.33 -2.82
N GLY A 28 -5.25 -16.15 -3.84
CA GLY A 28 -4.29 -16.55 -4.87
C GLY A 28 -3.84 -15.38 -5.73
N ASP A 29 -4.77 -14.50 -6.11
CA ASP A 29 -4.46 -13.29 -6.87
C ASP A 29 -3.59 -12.33 -6.05
N LEU A 30 -3.90 -12.15 -4.75
CA LEU A 30 -3.07 -11.35 -3.84
C LEU A 30 -1.64 -11.87 -3.78
N LYS A 31 -1.45 -13.18 -3.55
CA LYS A 31 -0.12 -13.80 -3.44
C LYS A 31 0.69 -13.60 -4.72
N LYS A 32 0.06 -13.90 -5.86
CA LYS A 32 0.69 -13.72 -7.17
C LYS A 32 1.10 -12.27 -7.41
N TYR A 33 0.23 -11.31 -7.09
CA TYR A 33 0.52 -9.90 -7.29
C TYR A 33 1.64 -9.40 -6.37
N MET A 34 1.69 -9.88 -5.12
CA MET A 34 2.79 -9.60 -4.20
C MET A 34 4.12 -10.12 -4.75
N GLU A 35 4.17 -11.37 -5.21
CA GLU A 35 5.37 -11.99 -5.78
C GLU A 35 5.85 -11.27 -7.04
N GLU A 36 4.92 -10.90 -7.93
CA GLU A 36 5.25 -10.28 -9.23
C GLU A 36 5.62 -8.79 -9.11
N CYS A 37 4.98 -8.04 -8.21
CA CYS A 37 5.00 -6.58 -8.24
C CYS A 37 5.52 -5.91 -6.97
N HIS A 38 5.51 -6.56 -5.81
CA HIS A 38 5.78 -5.87 -4.52
C HIS A 38 6.94 -6.48 -3.73
N GLY A 39 7.29 -7.75 -3.93
CA GLY A 39 8.38 -8.39 -3.19
C GLY A 39 8.10 -8.42 -1.68
N ASP A 40 9.00 -7.83 -0.89
CA ASP A 40 9.02 -7.92 0.58
C ASP A 40 8.09 -6.95 1.31
N TRP A 41 7.12 -6.34 0.63
CA TRP A 41 6.17 -5.44 1.29
C TRP A 41 5.27 -6.22 2.25
N TYR A 42 4.85 -5.57 3.33
CA TYR A 42 3.77 -6.12 4.15
C TYR A 42 2.45 -6.05 3.39
N CYS A 43 1.57 -7.01 3.61
CA CYS A 43 0.19 -6.94 3.12
C CYS A 43 -0.81 -7.25 4.23
N ILE A 44 -2.01 -6.68 4.12
CA ILE A 44 -3.12 -7.09 4.98
C ILE A 44 -3.65 -8.44 4.49
N PRO A 45 -3.84 -9.43 5.38
CA PRO A 45 -4.40 -10.73 5.01
C PRO A 45 -5.72 -10.60 4.25
N PHE A 46 -5.88 -11.42 3.22
CA PHE A 46 -7.10 -11.49 2.41
C PHE A 46 -8.34 -11.68 3.30
N GLY A 47 -9.42 -10.97 2.99
CA GLY A 47 -10.69 -11.05 3.73
C GLY A 47 -10.69 -10.35 5.09
N SER A 48 -9.59 -9.70 5.50
CA SER A 48 -9.56 -8.93 6.75
C SER A 48 -10.54 -7.75 6.70
N PRO A 49 -11.36 -7.54 7.75
CA PRO A 49 -12.28 -6.39 7.80
C PRO A 49 -11.54 -5.04 7.78
N LYS A 50 -10.25 -5.04 8.19
CA LYS A 50 -9.40 -3.85 8.16
C LYS A 50 -9.25 -3.25 6.77
N ILE A 51 -9.37 -4.04 5.70
CA ILE A 51 -9.28 -3.55 4.31
C ILE A 51 -10.38 -2.50 4.07
N GLN A 52 -11.63 -2.82 4.41
CA GLN A 52 -12.76 -1.91 4.23
C GLN A 52 -12.74 -0.74 5.21
N GLU A 53 -12.30 -0.98 6.45
CA GLU A 53 -12.14 0.09 7.45
C GLU A 53 -11.13 1.15 7.00
N LEU A 54 -9.97 0.74 6.48
CA LEU A 54 -8.93 1.64 5.98
C LEU A 54 -9.40 2.37 4.72
N ALA A 55 -10.03 1.67 3.78
CA ALA A 55 -10.60 2.26 2.58
C ALA A 55 -11.60 3.37 2.92
N THR A 56 -12.48 3.12 3.89
CA THR A 56 -13.47 4.09 4.36
C THR A 56 -12.79 5.25 5.09
N ARG A 57 -11.89 4.96 6.03
CA ARG A 57 -11.18 5.96 6.84
C ARG A 57 -10.41 6.95 5.99
N TYR A 58 -9.71 6.46 4.96
CA TYR A 58 -8.93 7.31 4.05
C TYR A 58 -9.71 7.71 2.79
N SER A 59 -10.99 7.37 2.71
CA SER A 59 -11.89 7.72 1.59
C SER A 59 -11.36 7.27 0.22
N VAL A 60 -10.80 6.07 0.16
CA VAL A 60 -10.34 5.45 -1.09
C VAL A 60 -11.55 4.96 -1.87
N SER A 61 -11.85 5.62 -2.99
CA SER A 61 -13.00 5.32 -3.85
C SER A 61 -12.64 4.62 -5.17
N GLY A 62 -11.34 4.50 -5.47
CA GLY A 62 -10.84 3.84 -6.68
C GLY A 62 -9.39 3.41 -6.54
N ILE A 63 -8.99 2.44 -7.35
CA ILE A 63 -7.62 1.91 -7.39
C ILE A 63 -6.95 2.23 -8.75
N PRO A 64 -5.63 2.47 -8.78
CA PRO A 64 -4.70 2.34 -7.65
C PRO A 64 -4.55 3.64 -6.85
N ALA A 65 -4.47 3.54 -5.52
CA ALA A 65 -4.32 4.66 -4.58
C ALA A 65 -3.11 4.46 -3.66
N LEU A 66 -2.44 5.56 -3.29
CA LEU A 66 -1.34 5.58 -2.34
C LEU A 66 -1.59 6.68 -1.31
N VAL A 67 -1.79 6.28 -0.05
CA VAL A 67 -2.04 7.19 1.07
C VAL A 67 -0.84 7.14 2.00
N ILE A 68 -0.27 8.31 2.28
CA ILE A 68 0.87 8.44 3.20
C ILE A 68 0.33 8.89 4.55
N ILE A 69 0.67 8.15 5.61
CA ILE A 69 0.23 8.40 6.98
C ILE A 69 1.42 8.43 7.94
N LYS A 70 1.24 9.08 9.09
CA LYS A 70 2.16 9.01 10.22
C LYS A 70 1.93 7.74 11.04
N GLY A 71 2.87 7.40 11.92
CA GLY A 71 2.75 6.26 12.85
C GLY A 71 1.56 6.34 13.82
N ASP A 72 0.99 7.53 14.05
CA ASP A 72 -0.24 7.74 14.82
C ASP A 72 -1.53 7.54 13.99
N GLY A 73 -1.40 7.20 12.70
CA GLY A 73 -2.50 7.02 11.75
C GLY A 73 -3.01 8.29 11.11
N LYS A 74 -2.43 9.46 11.43
CA LYS A 74 -2.81 10.74 10.83
C LYS A 74 -2.32 10.81 9.38
N GLU A 75 -3.24 11.16 8.50
CA GLU A 75 -2.95 11.38 7.08
C GLU A 75 -1.98 12.54 6.85
N ILE A 76 -1.00 12.31 5.98
CA ILE A 76 -0.12 13.32 5.40
C ILE A 76 -0.65 13.73 4.02
N THR A 77 -0.91 12.76 3.13
CA THR A 77 -1.46 13.00 1.79
C THR A 77 -2.22 11.77 1.26
N LYS A 78 -3.32 12.01 0.53
CA LYS A 78 -4.04 11.00 -0.27
C LYS A 78 -3.61 10.98 -1.75
N ASN A 79 -2.83 11.97 -2.17
CA ASN A 79 -2.40 12.15 -3.56
C ASN A 79 -1.01 11.56 -3.82
N GLY A 80 -0.52 10.68 -2.93
CA GLY A 80 0.83 10.13 -3.02
C GLY A 80 1.14 9.51 -4.38
N ARG A 81 0.14 8.97 -5.08
CA ARG A 81 0.30 8.48 -6.45
C ARG A 81 0.77 9.59 -7.42
N ASN A 82 0.14 10.76 -7.37
CA ASN A 82 0.47 11.88 -8.25
C ASN A 82 1.80 12.52 -7.83
N ASP A 83 2.09 12.51 -6.52
CA ASP A 83 3.33 13.06 -5.97
C ASP A 83 4.56 12.19 -6.32
N VAL A 84 4.36 10.90 -6.61
CA VAL A 84 5.41 9.93 -6.99
C VAL A 84 5.48 9.68 -8.51
N GLN A 85 4.44 10.05 -9.27
CA GLN A 85 4.47 9.99 -10.74
C GLN A 85 5.35 11.11 -11.31
N VAL A 86 6.59 10.76 -11.68
CA VAL A 86 7.44 11.49 -12.63
C VAL A 86 7.31 10.92 -14.04
#